data_AF-A0A6V7J7K3-F1
#
_entry.id   AF-A0A6V7J7K3-F1
#
_cell.length_a   1.000
_cell.length_b   1.000
_cell.length_c   1.000
_cell.angle_alpha   90.00
_cell.angle_beta   90.00
_cell.angle_gamma   90.00
#
_symmetry.space_group_name_H-M   'P 1'
#
loop_
_entity.id
_entity.type
_entity.pdbx_description
1 polymer ?
#
loop_
_entity_poly.entity_id
_entity_poly.type
_entity_poly.pdbx_seq_one_letter_code
_entity_poly.pdbx_strand_id
1 'polypeptide(L)' 'IRFCDKCQVIKPDRAHHCSVCQQCVLKMDHHCPWVNNCVAYHNYKFFMLFLMYALLYCVFIAATSLQYFIHFWK' A
#
# COMPACT_ATOMS: atom_id res chain seq x y z
N ILE A 1 24.62 4.07 -14.37
CA ILE A 1 24.64 3.48 -13.00
C ILE A 1 23.89 4.42 -12.07
N ARG A 2 22.95 3.92 -11.26
CA ARG A 2 22.23 4.74 -10.26
C ARG A 2 22.82 4.47 -8.89
N PHE A 3 23.37 5.48 -8.22
CA PHE A 3 23.93 5.36 -6.86
C PHE A 3 23.01 6.04 -5.83
N CYS A 4 23.11 5.63 -4.57
CA CYS A 4 22.46 6.28 -3.44
C CYS A 4 23.50 6.81 -2.46
N ASP A 5 23.66 8.13 -2.38
CA ASP A 5 24.63 8.75 -1.46
C ASP A 5 24.29 8.52 0.01
N LYS A 6 23.00 8.43 0.35
CA LYS A 6 22.57 8.20 1.74
C LYS A 6 22.86 6.78 2.23
N CYS A 7 22.69 5.79 1.37
CA CYS A 7 22.89 4.38 1.72
C CYS A 7 24.27 3.84 1.30
N GLN A 8 25.04 4.61 0.51
CA GLN A 8 26.33 4.21 -0.05
C GLN A 8 26.26 2.90 -0.87
N VAL A 9 25.19 2.74 -1.67
CA VAL A 9 24.97 1.56 -2.52
C VAL A 9 24.63 1.94 -3.96
N ILE A 10 25.08 1.11 -4.91
CA ILE A 10 24.54 1.13 -6.28
C ILE A 10 23.12 0.57 -6.21
N LYS A 11 22.13 1.39 -6.58
CA LYS A 11 20.72 1.01 -6.60
C LYS A 11 20.53 -0.08 -7.65
N PRO A 12 20.02 -1.27 -7.26
CA PRO A 12 19.55 -2.25 -8.23
C PRO A 12 18.45 -1.68 -9.12
N ASP A 13 18.15 -2.37 -10.23
CA ASP A 13 17.09 -1.94 -11.12
C ASP A 13 15.75 -1.81 -10.38
N ARG A 14 15.05 -0.72 -10.69
CA ARG A 14 13.78 -0.33 -10.05
C ARG A 14 13.84 -0.10 -8.54
N ALA A 15 15.02 -0.06 -7.91
CA ALA A 15 15.15 0.30 -6.51
C ALA A 15 15.19 1.82 -6.31
N HIS A 16 14.49 2.32 -5.30
CA HIS A 16 14.46 3.75 -4.95
C HIS A 16 14.71 3.94 -3.45
N HIS A 17 15.35 5.05 -3.08
CA HIS A 17 15.54 5.39 -1.67
C HIS A 17 14.27 6.07 -1.15
N CYS A 18 13.65 5.49 -0.12
CA CYS A 18 12.55 6.12 0.58
C CYS A 18 13.11 6.97 1.72
N SER A 19 12.85 8.28 1.72
CA SER A 19 13.25 9.19 2.80
C SER A 19 12.48 8.96 4.11
N VAL A 20 11.31 8.34 4.07
CA VAL A 20 10.56 8.02 5.28
C VAL A 20 11.13 6.76 5.94
N CYS A 21 11.36 5.70 5.16
CA CYS A 21 11.95 4.45 5.65
C CYS A 21 13.49 4.49 5.77
N GLN A 22 14.13 5.58 5.33
CA GLN A 22 15.58 5.83 5.37
C GLN A 22 16.43 4.70 4.76
N GLN A 23 15.92 4.06 3.70
CA GLN A 23 16.60 2.93 3.05
C GLN A 23 16.29 2.84 1.56
N CYS A 24 17.17 2.18 0.81
CA CYS A 24 16.87 1.77 -0.57
C CYS A 24 15.94 0.56 -0.57
N VAL A 25 14.80 0.70 -1.22
CA VAL A 25 13.73 -0.30 -1.27
C VAL A 25 13.68 -0.91 -2.67
N LEU A 26 13.75 -2.25 -2.75
CA LEU A 26 13.69 -3.00 -4.00
C LEU A 26 12.31 -2.91 -4.65
N LYS A 27 12.27 -2.63 -5.96
CA LYS A 27 11.05 -2.45 -6.74
C LYS A 27 10.03 -1.57 -6.00
N MET A 28 10.51 -0.46 -5.43
CA MET A 28 9.68 0.46 -4.66
C MET A 28 8.58 1.02 -5.56
N ASP A 29 7.35 0.93 -5.09
CA ASP A 29 6.19 1.57 -5.71
C ASP A 29 5.96 2.93 -5.04
N HIS A 30 5.56 2.93 -3.77
CA HIS A 30 5.41 4.15 -2.96
C HIS A 30 5.59 3.87 -1.46
N HIS A 31 5.79 4.93 -0.66
CA HIS A 31 5.59 4.85 0.79
C HIS A 31 4.13 5.13 1.09
N CYS A 32 3.44 4.19 1.71
CA CYS A 32 2.02 4.31 2.01
C CYS A 32 1.84 4.62 3.50
N PRO A 33 1.36 5.84 3.86
CA PRO A 33 1.12 6.20 5.25
C PRO A 33 0.08 5.30 5.92
N TRP A 34 -0.89 4.80 5.16
CA TRP A 34 -2.00 3.98 5.67
C TRP A 34 -1.57 2.61 6.18
N VAL A 35 -0.48 2.06 5.65
CA VAL A 35 0.15 0.82 6.17
C VAL A 35 1.46 1.10 6.89
N ASN A 36 1.80 2.37 7.09
CA ASN A 36 3.04 2.87 7.68
C ASN A 36 4.30 2.15 7.16
N ASN A 37 4.34 1.87 5.85
CA ASN A 37 5.40 1.09 5.22
C ASN A 37 5.50 1.37 3.71
N CYS A 38 6.65 1.06 3.12
CA CYS A 38 6.78 1.03 1.67
C CYS A 38 6.03 -0.16 1.06
N VAL A 39 5.28 0.11 -0.01
CA VAL A 39 4.79 -0.90 -0.94
C VAL A 39 5.91 -1.15 -1.95
N ALA A 40 6.38 -2.39 -2.01
CA ALA A 40 7.65 -2.77 -2.61
C ALA A 40 7.64 -4.24 -3.04
N TYR A 41 8.77 -4.72 -3.57
CA TYR A 41 8.91 -6.09 -4.09
C TYR A 41 8.30 -7.18 -3.20
N HIS A 42 8.64 -7.20 -1.90
CA HIS A 42 8.28 -8.28 -0.98
C HIS A 42 6.82 -8.24 -0.50
N ASN A 43 6.13 -7.10 -0.62
CA ASN A 43 4.77 -6.94 -0.11
C ASN A 43 3.76 -6.40 -1.13
N TYR A 44 4.16 -6.16 -2.37
CA TYR A 44 3.27 -5.67 -3.43
C TYR A 44 2.03 -6.56 -3.60
N LYS A 45 2.21 -7.89 -3.58
CA LYS A 45 1.08 -8.84 -3.63
C LYS A 45 0.14 -8.67 -2.44
N PHE A 46 0.68 -8.52 -1.23
CA PHE A 46 -0.14 -8.34 -0.02
C PHE A 46 -0.89 -7.01 -0.05
N PHE A 47 -0.27 -5.94 -0.56
CA PHE A 47 -0.94 -4.65 -0.73
C PHE A 47 -2.10 -4.74 -1.73
N MET A 48 -1.95 -5.46 -2.85
CA MET A 48 -3.04 -5.68 -3.80
C MET A 48 -4.18 -6.51 -3.21
N LEU A 49 -3.87 -7.57 -2.46
CA LEU A 49 -4.87 -8.34 -1.74
C LEU A 49 -5.59 -7.50 -0.68
N PHE A 50 -4.86 -6.64 0.04
CA PHE A 50 -5.43 -5.70 1.01
C PHE A 50 -6.48 -4.79 0.35
N LEU A 51 -6.15 -4.16 -0.79
CA LEU A 51 -7.11 -3.30 -1.50
C LEU A 51 -8.36 -4.07 -1.97
N MET A 52 -8.17 -5.27 -2.51
CA MET A 52 -9.27 -6.12 -2.96
C MET A 52 -10.19 -6.53 -1.80
N TYR A 53 -9.63 -7.01 -0.69
CA TYR A 53 -10.42 -7.41 0.48
C TYR A 53 -11.09 -6.21 1.16
N ALA A 54 -10.43 -5.04 1.19
CA ALA A 54 -11.04 -3.81 1.71
C ALA A 54 -12.28 -3.43 0.88
N LEU A 55 -12.21 -3.50 -0.45
CA LEU A 55 -13.37 -3.25 -1.31
C LEU A 55 -14.49 -4.26 -1.07
N LEU A 56 -14.19 -5.55 -1.05
CA LEU A 56 -15.18 -6.61 -0.78
C LEU A 56 -15.85 -6.41 0.58
N TYR A 57 -15.08 -6.02 1.60
CA TYR A 57 -15.59 -5.73 2.94
C TYR A 57 -16.53 -4.52 2.92
N CYS A 58 -16.15 -3.42 2.28
CA CYS A 58 -17.02 -2.25 2.13
C CYS A 58 -18.33 -2.60 1.41
N VAL A 59 -18.26 -3.37 0.32
CA VAL A 59 -19.45 -3.83 -0.42
C VAL A 59 -20.34 -4.71 0.46
N PHE A 60 -19.76 -5.66 1.20
CA PHE A 60 -20.51 -6.53 2.10
C PHE A 60 -21.24 -5.72 3.18
N ILE A 61 -20.56 -4.79 3.84
CA ILE A 61 -21.15 -3.94 4.87
C ILE A 61 -22.24 -3.03 4.27
N ALA A 62 -21.98 -2.40 3.12
CA ALA A 62 -22.97 -1.55 2.46
C ALA A 62 -24.23 -2.33 2.08
N ALA A 63 -24.08 -3.51 1.46
CA ALA A 63 -25.20 -4.35 1.05
C ALA A 63 -26.03 -4.85 2.24
N THR A 64 -25.36 -5.30 3.31
CA THR A 64 -26.05 -5.82 4.51
C THR A 64 -26.71 -4.71 5.33
N SER A 65 -26.10 -3.53 5.39
CA SER A 65 -26.61 -2.37 6.15
C SER A 65 -27.68 -1.56 5.41
N LEU A 66 -27.79 -1.70 4.08
CA LEU A 66 -28.68 -0.88 3.25
C LEU A 66 -30.15 -0.93 3.74
N GLN A 67 -30.64 -2.11 4.11
CA GLN A 67 -32.01 -2.26 4.61
C GLN A 67 -32.27 -1.47 5.90
N TYR A 68 -31.30 -1.49 6.82
CA TYR A 68 -31.38 -0.77 8.09
C TYR A 68 -31.28 0.73 7.88
N PHE A 69 -30.40 1.14 6.98
CA PHE A 69 -30.29 2.54 6.58
C PHE A 69 -31.61 3.05 6.00
N ILE A 70 -32.21 2.33 5.05
CA ILE A 70 -33.52 2.69 4.49
C ILE A 70 -34.60 2.75 5.57
N HIS A 71 -34.61 1.81 6.52
CA HIS A 71 -35.61 1.79 7.59
C HIS A 71 -35.46 2.97 8.56
N PHE A 72 -34.23 3.36 8.89
CA PHE A 72 -33.95 4.48 9.79
C PHE A 72 -34.36 5.84 9.21
N TRP A 73 -34.23 6.02 7.89
CA TRP A 73 -34.51 7.27 7.20
C TRP A 73 -35.90 7.33 6.54
N LYS A 74 -36.72 6.28 6.67
CA LYS A 74 -38.14 6.31 6.34
C LYS A 74 -38.93 6.83 7.54
#